data_AF-A0A257QAS2-F1
#
_entry.id   AF-A0A257QAS2-F1
#
_cell.length_a   1.000
_cell.length_b   1.000
_cell.length_c   1.000
_cell.angle_alpha   90.00
_cell.angle_beta   90.00
_cell.angle_gamma   90.00
#
_symmetry.space_group_name_H-M   'P 1'
#
loop_
_entity.id
_entity.type
_entity.pdbx_description
1 polymer ?
#
loop_
_entity_poly.entity_id
_entity_poly.type
_entity_poly.pdbx_seq_one_letter_code
_entity_poly.pdbx_strand_id
1 'polypeptide(L)'
;EFFSRLTGDKQKDAQLIGQFGVGFYSSFIVAQKVSVLSRRAGALETDAVLWESDGEGEFSVTQVEKADRGTSVTLYLREGEDEFLSGWKLREVLRRYSDHISLPIQMLKEEWDSEKSEQVKKTEWETINQANALWTRSKSDITDEQYQEFYKHVAHDYEDALAWTHNRVEGRSEYTQLLYVPKHAPMDLWDREGKRGVKLYVKRVFIMDDAEQLLPMYLRFVRGVIDSADLPLNVSRELLQESRDVRVIREGSTKRVLSLLEDLAENKPEQYTTFWEQFGQVIKEGVGEDTANKERIAKLLRFASTHADNAAQTVSFAEYVARMKEGQDKIYYVSADSFAAASHSPHLEIFRKKGLEVLLLSDRVD
;
A
#
# COMPACT_ATOMS: atom_id res chain seq x y z
N GLU A 1 -7.52 -10.36 -18.99
CA GLU A 1 -8.59 -11.26 -19.48
C GLU A 1 -8.82 -12.54 -18.67
N PHE A 2 -7.89 -13.00 -17.83
CA PHE A 2 -8.10 -14.19 -16.99
C PHE A 2 -9.06 -13.93 -15.81
N PHE A 3 -8.91 -12.78 -15.15
CA PHE A 3 -9.70 -12.41 -13.97
C PHE A 3 -11.15 -12.04 -14.26
N SER A 4 -11.45 -11.52 -15.46
CA SER A 4 -12.82 -11.17 -15.87
C SER A 4 -13.73 -12.38 -16.14
N ARG A 5 -13.19 -13.61 -16.04
CA ARG A 5 -13.93 -14.86 -16.23
C ARG A 5 -14.20 -15.62 -14.93
N LEU A 6 -13.76 -15.11 -13.77
CA LEU A 6 -13.96 -15.75 -12.48
C LEU A 6 -15.24 -15.18 -11.83
N THR A 7 -16.14 -16.06 -11.38
CA THR A 7 -17.38 -15.69 -10.69
C THR A 7 -17.44 -16.32 -9.30
N GLY A 8 -18.07 -15.63 -8.35
CA GLY A 8 -18.36 -16.14 -7.02
C GLY A 8 -17.11 -16.43 -6.18
N ASP A 9 -17.00 -17.66 -5.65
CA ASP A 9 -15.97 -18.07 -4.69
C ASP A 9 -14.54 -17.87 -5.20
N LYS A 10 -14.32 -17.97 -6.52
CA LYS A 10 -12.99 -17.77 -7.13
C LYS A 10 -12.45 -16.34 -7.02
N GLN A 11 -13.32 -15.34 -6.88
CA GLN A 11 -12.92 -13.95 -6.65
C GLN A 11 -12.54 -13.71 -5.17
N LYS A 12 -13.19 -14.42 -4.24
CA LYS A 12 -12.79 -14.45 -2.82
C LYS A 12 -11.46 -15.18 -2.62
N ASP A 13 -11.22 -16.27 -3.35
CA ASP A 13 -9.95 -17.01 -3.32
C ASP A 13 -8.77 -16.13 -3.77
N ALA A 14 -8.97 -15.30 -4.80
CA ALA A 14 -7.95 -14.35 -5.26
C ALA A 14 -7.60 -13.29 -4.19
N GLN A 15 -8.57 -12.85 -3.39
CA GLN A 15 -8.33 -11.90 -2.28
C GLN A 15 -7.53 -12.52 -1.12
N LEU A 16 -7.68 -13.82 -0.87
CA LEU A 16 -6.92 -14.55 0.15
C LEU A 16 -5.45 -14.75 -0.28
N ILE A 17 -5.19 -14.97 -1.58
CA ILE A 17 -3.83 -15.07 -2.12
C ILE A 17 -3.05 -13.77 -1.92
N GLY A 18 -3.70 -12.61 -2.06
CA GLY A 18 -3.03 -11.30 -1.85
C GLY A 18 -2.63 -11.01 -0.40
N GLN A 19 -3.37 -11.51 0.60
CA GLN A 19 -3.09 -11.26 2.03
C GLN A 19 -2.28 -12.38 2.70
N PHE A 20 -2.52 -13.63 2.31
CA PHE A 20 -1.90 -14.80 2.92
C PHE A 20 -1.00 -15.56 1.94
N GLY A 21 -1.26 -15.49 0.63
CA GLY A 21 -0.57 -16.32 -0.35
C GLY A 21 0.93 -16.12 -0.37
N VAL A 22 1.42 -14.87 -0.46
CA VAL A 22 2.88 -14.63 -0.54
C VAL A 22 3.60 -15.12 0.72
N GLY A 23 3.13 -14.74 1.91
CA GLY A 23 3.75 -15.14 3.18
C GLY A 23 3.57 -16.62 3.54
N PHE A 24 2.46 -17.22 3.14
CA PHE A 24 2.20 -18.64 3.36
C PHE A 24 3.03 -19.50 2.40
N TYR A 25 3.03 -19.20 1.10
CA TYR A 25 3.80 -19.97 0.12
C TYR A 25 5.31 -19.75 0.26
N SER A 26 5.75 -18.59 0.76
CA SER A 26 7.18 -18.39 1.07
C SER A 26 7.70 -19.37 2.12
N SER A 27 6.84 -19.93 2.99
CA SER A 27 7.27 -20.94 3.96
C SER A 27 7.79 -22.23 3.30
N PHE A 28 7.26 -22.62 2.14
CA PHE A 28 7.70 -23.81 1.39
C PHE A 28 9.07 -23.66 0.72
N ILE A 29 9.62 -22.44 0.66
CA ILE A 29 11.00 -22.19 0.22
C ILE A 29 11.97 -22.84 1.22
N VAL A 30 11.71 -22.68 2.51
CA VAL A 30 12.58 -23.16 3.60
C VAL A 30 12.08 -24.46 4.24
N ALA A 31 10.80 -24.81 4.06
CA ALA A 31 10.17 -25.98 4.66
C ALA A 31 9.77 -27.03 3.62
N GLN A 32 10.00 -28.31 3.94
CA GLN A 32 9.53 -29.46 3.17
C GLN A 32 8.08 -29.84 3.51
N LYS A 33 7.59 -29.42 4.69
CA LYS A 33 6.22 -29.61 5.13
C LYS A 33 5.81 -28.43 5.99
N VAL A 34 4.57 -28.00 5.87
CA VAL A 34 3.97 -26.96 6.71
C VAL A 34 2.70 -27.53 7.34
N SER A 35 2.55 -27.28 8.64
CA SER A 35 1.39 -27.69 9.42
C SER A 35 0.77 -26.48 10.09
N VAL A 36 -0.55 -26.29 9.93
CA VAL A 36 -1.32 -25.18 10.51
C VAL A 36 -2.41 -25.76 11.38
N LEU A 37 -2.25 -25.60 12.69
CA LEU A 37 -3.23 -26.00 13.69
C LEU A 37 -3.96 -24.76 14.23
N SER A 38 -5.24 -24.59 13.89
CA SER A 38 -6.01 -23.41 14.28
C SER A 38 -7.30 -23.75 15.00
N ARG A 39 -7.63 -22.96 16.02
CA ARG A 39 -8.94 -22.95 16.65
C ARG A 39 -9.48 -21.53 16.73
N ARG A 40 -10.64 -21.30 16.13
CA ARG A 40 -11.35 -20.01 16.18
C ARG A 40 -11.70 -19.64 17.63
N ALA A 41 -11.65 -18.36 17.96
CA ALA A 41 -12.14 -17.86 19.23
C ALA A 41 -13.64 -18.20 19.42
N GLY A 42 -14.02 -18.71 20.60
CA GLY A 42 -15.39 -19.10 20.93
C GLY A 42 -15.85 -20.47 20.37
N ALA A 43 -15.00 -21.19 19.63
CA ALA A 43 -15.28 -22.57 19.21
C ALA A 43 -14.91 -23.57 20.32
N LEU A 44 -15.47 -24.78 20.26
CA LEU A 44 -15.13 -25.86 21.19
C LEU A 44 -13.71 -26.35 20.94
N GLU A 45 -13.10 -26.96 21.96
CA GLU A 45 -11.74 -27.52 21.85
C GLU A 45 -11.65 -28.59 20.76
N THR A 46 -12.74 -29.33 20.54
CA THR A 46 -12.90 -30.38 19.52
C THR A 46 -13.08 -29.84 18.10
N ASP A 47 -13.28 -28.53 17.94
CA ASP A 47 -13.54 -27.89 16.63
C ASP A 47 -12.25 -27.30 16.02
N ALA A 48 -11.08 -27.70 16.52
CA ALA A 48 -9.82 -27.25 15.94
C ALA A 48 -9.56 -27.97 14.61
N VAL A 49 -8.86 -27.28 13.72
CA VAL A 49 -8.55 -27.78 12.38
C VAL A 49 -7.04 -27.85 12.22
N LEU A 50 -6.56 -29.02 11.79
CA LEU A 50 -5.20 -29.27 11.37
C LEU A 50 -5.16 -29.33 9.84
N TRP A 51 -4.42 -28.40 9.25
CA TRP A 51 -4.08 -28.39 7.83
C TRP A 51 -2.62 -28.79 7.66
N GLU A 52 -2.31 -29.67 6.72
CA GLU A 52 -0.92 -30.03 6.39
C GLU A 52 -0.69 -30.14 4.89
N SER A 53 0.49 -29.74 4.42
CA SER A 53 0.93 -29.94 3.03
C SER A 53 2.45 -29.97 2.94
N ASP A 54 2.97 -30.62 1.90
CA ASP A 54 4.36 -30.59 1.44
C ASP A 54 4.61 -29.53 0.34
N GLY A 55 3.54 -28.88 -0.15
CA GLY A 55 3.62 -27.89 -1.21
C GLY A 55 3.61 -28.47 -2.63
N GLU A 56 3.43 -29.79 -2.80
CA GLU A 56 3.47 -30.46 -4.11
C GLU A 56 2.10 -30.47 -4.83
N GLY A 57 1.07 -29.89 -4.22
CA GLY A 57 -0.25 -29.66 -4.83
C GLY A 57 -1.42 -30.32 -4.09
N GLU A 58 -1.14 -31.19 -3.12
CA GLU A 58 -2.14 -31.79 -2.24
C GLU A 58 -2.00 -31.26 -0.80
N PHE A 59 -3.10 -31.26 -0.06
CA PHE A 59 -3.13 -30.93 1.36
C PHE A 59 -4.16 -31.77 2.08
N SER A 60 -3.95 -31.99 3.38
CA SER A 60 -4.91 -32.64 4.26
C SER A 60 -5.57 -31.62 5.18
N VAL A 61 -6.85 -31.86 5.50
CA VAL A 61 -7.59 -31.09 6.50
C VAL A 61 -8.27 -32.09 7.43
N THR A 62 -7.94 -32.03 8.71
CA THR A 62 -8.48 -32.93 9.73
C THR A 62 -8.97 -32.15 10.92
N GLN A 63 -10.06 -32.60 11.51
CA GLN A 63 -10.57 -32.07 12.77
C GLN A 63 -9.82 -32.71 13.93
N VAL A 64 -9.35 -31.88 14.87
CA VAL A 64 -8.52 -32.29 16.01
C VAL A 64 -8.93 -31.52 17.26
N GLU A 65 -8.36 -31.91 18.40
CA GLU A 65 -8.55 -31.19 19.66
C GLU A 65 -7.44 -30.17 19.90
N LYS A 66 -7.80 -28.96 20.35
CA LYS A 66 -6.87 -27.91 20.78
C LYS A 66 -7.45 -27.12 21.95
N ALA A 67 -6.79 -27.19 23.10
CA ALA A 67 -7.21 -26.51 24.34
C ALA A 67 -7.12 -24.97 24.24
N ASP A 68 -6.12 -24.44 23.52
CA ASP A 68 -5.92 -23.00 23.37
C ASP A 68 -6.55 -22.43 22.10
N ARG A 69 -6.99 -21.17 22.13
CA ARG A 69 -7.44 -20.46 20.91
C ARG A 69 -6.26 -20.07 20.02
N GLY A 70 -6.55 -19.68 18.78
CA GLY A 70 -5.57 -19.13 17.85
C GLY A 70 -4.91 -20.18 16.97
N THR A 71 -3.85 -19.76 16.27
CA THR A 71 -3.20 -20.53 15.21
C THR A 71 -1.75 -20.82 15.55
N SER A 72 -1.34 -22.08 15.37
CA SER A 72 0.04 -22.55 15.45
C SER A 72 0.48 -22.96 14.05
N VAL A 73 1.57 -22.37 13.56
CA VAL A 73 2.17 -22.71 12.27
C VAL A 73 3.52 -23.38 12.54
N THR A 74 3.69 -24.60 12.06
CA THR A 74 4.89 -25.41 12.25
C THR A 74 5.53 -25.67 10.89
N LEU A 75 6.77 -25.23 10.72
CA LEU A 75 7.58 -25.46 9.53
C LEU A 75 8.54 -26.62 9.81
N TYR A 76 8.46 -27.66 8.97
CA TYR A 76 9.44 -28.73 8.95
C TYR A 76 10.50 -28.35 7.93
N LEU A 77 11.65 -27.88 8.42
CA LEU A 77 12.70 -27.30 7.57
C LEU A 77 13.27 -28.33 6.58
N ARG A 78 13.69 -27.84 5.42
CA ARG A 78 14.47 -28.61 4.44
C ARG A 78 15.89 -28.83 4.95
N GLU A 79 16.56 -29.85 4.43
CA GLU A 79 17.99 -30.06 4.66
C GLU A 79 18.78 -28.85 4.15
N GLY A 80 19.69 -28.32 4.96
CA GLY A 80 20.50 -27.14 4.64
C GLY A 80 19.97 -25.80 5.19
N GLU A 81 18.74 -25.77 5.70
CA GLU A 81 18.09 -24.56 6.26
C GLU A 81 18.26 -24.43 7.78
N ASP A 82 19.29 -25.07 8.35
CA ASP A 82 19.55 -25.15 9.80
C ASP A 82 19.80 -23.77 10.44
N GLU A 83 20.09 -22.74 9.64
CA GLU A 83 20.25 -21.37 10.15
C GLU A 83 18.98 -20.87 10.87
N PHE A 84 17.80 -21.33 10.47
CA PHE A 84 16.53 -20.98 11.11
C PHE A 84 16.24 -21.75 12.40
N LEU A 85 17.13 -22.67 12.79
CA LEU A 85 17.16 -23.28 14.13
C LEU A 85 17.98 -22.45 15.12
N SER A 86 18.79 -21.49 14.64
CA SER A 86 19.60 -20.61 15.48
C SER A 86 18.75 -19.52 16.13
N GLY A 87 18.70 -19.51 17.47
CA GLY A 87 17.98 -18.48 18.22
C GLY A 87 18.52 -17.07 17.99
N TRP A 88 19.82 -16.91 17.70
CA TRP A 88 20.38 -15.61 17.33
C TRP A 88 19.85 -15.13 15.98
N LYS A 89 19.86 -16.00 14.97
CA LYS A 89 19.36 -15.68 13.63
C LYS A 89 17.87 -15.35 13.66
N LEU A 90 17.08 -16.13 14.38
CA LEU A 90 15.65 -15.86 14.55
C LEU A 90 15.41 -14.50 15.21
N ARG A 91 16.16 -14.14 16.25
CA ARG A 91 16.03 -12.81 16.88
C ARG A 91 16.39 -11.66 15.92
N GLU A 92 17.42 -11.84 15.09
CA GLU A 92 17.80 -10.88 14.05
C GLU A 92 16.64 -10.68 13.05
N VAL A 93 16.10 -11.77 12.51
CA VAL A 93 14.98 -11.77 11.56
C VAL A 93 13.74 -11.14 12.18
N LEU A 94 13.36 -11.56 13.39
CA LEU A 94 12.18 -11.04 14.07
C LEU A 94 12.31 -9.54 14.34
N ARG A 95 13.44 -9.04 14.85
CA ARG A 95 13.62 -7.59 15.06
C ARG A 95 13.47 -6.81 13.76
N ARG A 96 14.15 -7.26 12.71
CA ARG A 96 14.14 -6.62 11.38
C ARG A 96 12.72 -6.48 10.82
N TYR A 97 11.93 -7.54 10.87
CA TYR A 97 10.62 -7.58 10.21
C TYR A 97 9.44 -7.31 11.14
N SER A 98 9.66 -7.06 12.43
CA SER A 98 8.54 -6.92 13.37
C SER A 98 8.62 -5.79 14.39
N ASP A 99 9.71 -5.00 14.39
CA ASP A 99 9.81 -3.80 15.22
C ASP A 99 8.72 -2.76 14.92
N HIS A 100 8.13 -2.80 13.73
CA HIS A 100 7.03 -1.94 13.32
C HIS A 100 5.63 -2.52 13.68
N ILE A 101 5.58 -3.76 14.17
CA ILE A 101 4.34 -4.46 14.56
C ILE A 101 4.03 -4.15 16.02
N SER A 102 2.79 -3.75 16.30
CA SER A 102 2.34 -3.41 17.65
C SER A 102 2.09 -4.62 18.56
N LEU A 103 1.86 -5.80 17.97
CA LEU A 103 1.70 -7.05 18.72
C LEU A 103 3.05 -7.48 19.32
N PRO A 104 3.12 -7.82 20.62
CA PRO A 104 4.32 -8.39 21.21
C PRO A 104 4.67 -9.72 20.53
N ILE A 105 5.86 -9.80 19.96
CA ILE A 105 6.41 -11.01 19.36
C ILE A 105 7.44 -11.57 20.32
N GLN A 106 7.17 -12.79 20.77
CA GLN A 106 7.89 -13.40 21.87
C GLN A 106 8.66 -14.63 21.42
N MET A 107 9.81 -14.85 22.04
CA MET A 107 10.58 -16.10 21.95
C MET A 107 10.86 -16.61 23.35
N LEU A 108 11.08 -17.92 23.49
CA LEU A 108 11.62 -18.48 24.72
C LEU A 108 13.02 -17.92 24.96
N LYS A 109 13.30 -17.50 26.20
CA LYS A 109 14.63 -17.05 26.59
C LYS A 109 15.65 -18.17 26.41
N GLU A 110 16.84 -17.79 25.97
CA GLU A 110 17.99 -18.69 25.87
C GLU A 110 19.08 -18.16 26.81
N GLU A 111 19.65 -19.05 27.61
CA GLU A 111 20.80 -18.75 28.47
C GLU A 111 21.90 -19.78 28.23
N TRP A 112 23.14 -19.31 28.32
CA TRP A 112 24.30 -20.18 28.23
C TRP A 112 24.37 -21.12 29.44
N ASP A 113 24.34 -22.42 29.18
CA ASP A 113 24.58 -23.45 30.18
C ASP A 113 26.06 -23.85 30.13
N SER A 114 26.81 -23.48 31.17
CA SER A 114 28.25 -23.77 31.27
C SER A 114 28.57 -25.25 31.39
N GLU A 115 27.64 -26.09 31.87
CA GLU A 115 27.87 -27.53 32.02
C GLU A 115 27.69 -28.25 30.69
N LYS A 116 26.73 -27.80 29.87
CA LYS A 116 26.45 -28.39 28.55
C LYS A 116 27.18 -27.71 27.40
N SER A 117 27.82 -26.56 27.65
CA SER A 117 28.48 -25.74 26.64
C SER A 117 27.56 -25.40 25.45
N GLU A 118 26.29 -25.14 25.74
CA GLU A 118 25.26 -24.80 24.75
C GLU A 118 24.26 -23.77 25.30
N GLN A 119 23.52 -23.13 24.40
CA GLN A 119 22.39 -22.27 24.77
C GLN A 119 21.17 -23.14 25.07
N VAL A 120 20.61 -23.03 26.27
CA VAL A 120 19.45 -23.82 26.70
C VAL A 120 18.21 -22.91 26.77
N LYS A 121 17.12 -23.37 26.14
CA LYS A 121 15.82 -22.68 26.18
C LYS A 121 15.20 -22.79 27.57
N LYS A 122 14.78 -21.67 28.13
CA LYS A 122 13.99 -21.60 29.38
C LYS A 122 12.51 -21.70 29.06
N THR A 123 11.70 -21.82 30.10
CA THR A 123 10.23 -21.76 30.02
C THR A 123 9.69 -20.34 29.98
N GLU A 124 10.52 -19.34 30.27
CA GLU A 124 10.15 -17.93 30.24
C GLU A 124 10.19 -17.36 28.82
N TRP A 125 9.20 -16.53 28.51
CA TRP A 125 9.13 -15.78 27.25
C TRP A 125 9.79 -14.40 27.41
N GLU A 126 10.48 -13.95 26.37
CA GLU A 126 10.94 -12.58 26.19
C GLU A 126 10.30 -11.95 24.95
N THR A 127 9.96 -10.66 25.03
CA THR A 127 9.49 -9.90 23.87
C THR A 127 10.71 -9.44 23.06
N ILE A 128 10.73 -9.79 21.77
CA ILE A 128 11.86 -9.54 20.89
C ILE A 128 11.72 -8.21 20.15
N ASN A 129 10.50 -7.85 19.76
CA ASN A 129 10.21 -6.60 19.06
C ASN A 129 9.97 -5.43 20.03
N GLN A 130 10.08 -4.21 19.52
CA GLN A 130 9.79 -3.02 20.33
C GLN A 130 8.31 -2.86 20.70
N ALA A 131 7.40 -3.57 20.02
CA ALA A 131 5.93 -3.51 20.20
C ALA A 131 5.35 -2.08 20.14
N ASN A 132 6.05 -1.15 19.50
CA ASN A 132 5.62 0.23 19.31
C ASN A 132 5.18 0.43 17.87
N ALA A 133 3.95 0.90 17.69
CA ALA A 133 3.42 1.26 16.38
C ALA A 133 4.35 2.28 15.69
N LEU A 134 4.84 1.96 14.48
CA LEU A 134 5.85 2.76 13.79
C LEU A 134 5.46 4.24 13.67
N TRP A 135 4.19 4.50 13.32
CA TRP A 135 3.64 5.85 13.16
C TRP A 135 3.58 6.66 14.46
N THR A 136 3.83 6.04 15.62
CA THR A 136 3.85 6.77 16.91
C THR A 136 5.25 7.25 17.31
N ARG A 137 6.30 6.79 16.62
CA ARG A 137 7.70 7.18 16.87
C ARG A 137 8.00 8.53 16.20
N SER A 138 9.00 9.25 16.73
CA SER A 138 9.51 10.47 16.09
C SER A 138 10.08 10.13 14.72
N LYS A 139 9.87 11.00 13.72
CA LYS A 139 10.40 10.80 12.36
C LYS A 139 11.92 10.69 12.35
N SER A 140 12.61 11.38 13.27
CA SER A 140 14.08 11.33 13.42
C SER A 140 14.61 9.96 13.80
N ASP A 141 13.76 9.13 14.41
CA ASP A 141 14.17 7.86 15.01
C ASP A 141 13.76 6.68 14.11
N ILE A 142 13.17 6.95 12.95
CA ILE A 142 12.70 5.94 12.00
C ILE A 142 13.58 6.01 10.77
N THR A 143 14.20 4.88 10.41
CA THR A 143 15.01 4.79 9.19
C THR A 143 14.13 4.57 7.96
N ASP A 144 14.67 4.85 6.77
CA ASP A 144 13.98 4.63 5.51
C ASP A 144 13.62 3.14 5.32
N GLU A 145 14.50 2.23 5.72
CA GLU A 145 14.23 0.78 5.68
C GLU A 145 13.04 0.41 6.56
N GLN A 146 12.90 1.02 7.74
CA GLN A 146 11.75 0.79 8.61
C GLN A 146 10.45 1.30 7.98
N TYR A 147 10.49 2.45 7.27
CA TYR A 147 9.33 2.91 6.51
C TYR A 147 8.96 1.96 5.38
N GLN A 148 9.94 1.44 4.63
CA GLN A 148 9.69 0.53 3.52
C GLN A 148 9.17 -0.83 3.97
N GLU A 149 9.74 -1.41 5.03
CA GLU A 149 9.24 -2.68 5.57
C GLU A 149 7.82 -2.55 6.15
N PHE A 150 7.52 -1.41 6.78
CA PHE A 150 6.15 -1.15 7.23
C PHE A 150 5.18 -0.96 6.06
N TYR A 151 5.61 -0.34 4.96
CA TYR A 151 4.81 -0.27 3.74
C TYR A 151 4.44 -1.66 3.22
N LYS A 152 5.44 -2.53 3.03
CA LYS A 152 5.25 -3.91 2.55
C LYS A 152 4.24 -4.66 3.42
N HIS A 153 4.37 -4.52 4.74
CA HIS A 153 3.44 -5.11 5.69
C HIS A 153 2.01 -4.58 5.54
N VAL A 154 1.84 -3.26 5.44
CA VAL A 154 0.52 -2.62 5.45
C VAL A 154 -0.21 -2.70 4.11
N ALA A 155 0.54 -2.67 3.01
CA ALA A 155 0.04 -2.68 1.64
C ALA A 155 -0.08 -4.10 1.07
N HIS A 156 0.51 -5.10 1.74
CA HIS A 156 0.68 -6.46 1.20
C HIS A 156 1.43 -6.46 -0.13
N ASP A 157 2.45 -5.59 -0.22
CA ASP A 157 3.33 -5.45 -1.37
C ASP A 157 4.70 -6.07 -1.03
N TYR A 158 5.42 -6.55 -2.05
CA TYR A 158 6.78 -7.07 -1.90
C TYR A 158 7.83 -6.03 -2.29
N GLU A 159 7.45 -5.01 -3.06
CA GLU A 159 8.34 -3.92 -3.44
C GLU A 159 8.32 -2.76 -2.43
N ASP A 160 9.31 -1.89 -2.55
CA ASP A 160 9.37 -0.65 -1.82
C ASP A 160 8.34 0.36 -2.36
N ALA A 161 7.79 1.19 -1.48
CA ALA A 161 6.99 2.35 -1.88
C ALA A 161 7.85 3.35 -2.64
N LEU A 162 7.22 4.06 -3.57
CA LEU A 162 7.84 5.16 -4.29
C LEU A 162 8.16 6.33 -3.36
N ALA A 163 7.20 6.66 -2.48
CA ALA A 163 7.30 7.77 -1.56
C ALA A 163 6.34 7.63 -0.38
N TRP A 164 6.59 8.39 0.69
CA TRP A 164 5.71 8.41 1.87
C TRP A 164 5.65 9.78 2.52
N THR A 165 4.61 9.97 3.32
CA THR A 165 4.47 11.12 4.20
C THR A 165 3.99 10.66 5.57
N HIS A 166 4.77 11.01 6.60
CA HIS A 166 4.46 10.73 8.00
C HIS A 166 4.17 12.05 8.69
N ASN A 167 2.98 12.26 9.26
CA ASN A 167 2.63 13.53 9.92
C ASN A 167 1.74 13.31 11.13
N ARG A 168 2.00 14.07 12.20
CA ARG A 168 1.08 14.26 13.32
C ARG A 168 0.35 15.59 13.15
N VAL A 169 -0.98 15.55 13.27
CA VAL A 169 -1.85 16.72 13.23
C VAL A 169 -2.41 16.91 14.64
N GLU A 170 -2.33 18.14 15.14
CA GLU A 170 -2.79 18.53 16.48
C GLU A 170 -3.72 19.76 16.36
N GLY A 171 -4.51 20.03 17.40
CA GLY A 171 -5.38 21.20 17.49
C GLY A 171 -6.85 20.84 17.36
N ARG A 172 -7.51 21.32 16.30
CA ARG A 172 -8.96 21.12 16.11
C ARG A 172 -9.33 19.65 15.87
N SER A 173 -8.44 18.90 15.22
CA SER A 173 -8.52 17.45 15.11
C SER A 173 -7.14 16.88 15.41
N GLU A 174 -7.09 15.82 16.20
CA GLU A 174 -5.86 15.13 16.57
C GLU A 174 -5.81 13.75 15.92
N TYR A 175 -4.83 13.57 15.05
CA TYR A 175 -4.57 12.29 14.40
C TYR A 175 -3.15 12.23 13.85
N THR A 176 -2.64 11.01 13.73
CA THR A 176 -1.39 10.72 13.05
C THR A 176 -1.68 9.97 11.75
N GLN A 177 -0.95 10.31 10.69
CA GLN A 177 -1.06 9.64 9.41
C GLN A 177 0.33 9.25 8.91
N LEU A 178 0.43 8.04 8.39
CA LEU A 178 1.59 7.55 7.65
C LEU A 178 1.07 6.95 6.36
N LEU A 179 1.20 7.71 5.28
CA LEU A 179 0.63 7.43 3.96
C LEU A 179 1.75 7.20 2.95
N TYR A 180 1.53 6.26 2.04
CA TYR A 180 2.47 5.80 1.04
C TYR A 180 1.86 5.92 -0.36
N VAL A 181 2.74 6.19 -1.32
CA VAL A 181 2.47 6.04 -2.75
C VAL A 181 3.20 4.78 -3.23
N PRO A 182 2.49 3.73 -3.66
CA PRO A 182 3.10 2.54 -4.24
C PRO A 182 3.97 2.86 -5.44
N LYS A 183 4.99 2.02 -5.71
CA LYS A 183 5.79 2.14 -6.93
C LYS A 183 5.08 1.61 -8.17
N HIS A 184 4.22 0.61 -7.99
CA HIS A 184 3.42 0.01 -9.05
C HIS A 184 1.94 0.05 -8.72
N ALA A 185 1.11 0.21 -9.74
CA ALA A 185 -0.33 0.14 -9.60
C ALA A 185 -0.76 -1.27 -9.16
N PRO A 186 -1.60 -1.41 -8.12
CA PRO A 186 -2.14 -2.71 -7.76
C PRO A 186 -3.07 -3.22 -8.87
N MET A 187 -3.14 -4.54 -9.04
CA MET A 187 -3.93 -5.18 -10.11
C MET A 187 -5.43 -4.81 -10.07
N ASP A 188 -5.96 -4.50 -8.88
CA ASP A 188 -7.36 -4.16 -8.64
C ASP A 188 -7.64 -2.64 -8.66
N LEU A 189 -6.67 -1.80 -9.07
CA LEU A 189 -6.82 -0.33 -9.12
C LEU A 189 -8.05 0.16 -9.91
N TRP A 190 -8.43 -0.61 -10.94
CA TRP A 190 -9.54 -0.34 -11.84
C TRP A 190 -10.79 -1.18 -11.55
N ASP A 191 -10.74 -2.05 -10.55
CA ASP A 191 -11.90 -2.82 -10.11
C ASP A 191 -12.82 -1.93 -9.27
N ARG A 192 -14.12 -1.96 -9.57
CA ARG A 192 -15.14 -1.23 -8.82
C ARG A 192 -15.18 -1.69 -7.35
N GLU A 193 -14.94 -2.98 -7.13
CA GLU A 193 -14.98 -3.65 -5.82
C GLU A 193 -13.56 -3.96 -5.30
N GLY A 194 -12.53 -3.36 -5.90
CA GLY A 194 -11.13 -3.50 -5.47
C GLY A 194 -10.87 -2.94 -4.06
N LYS A 195 -9.82 -3.44 -3.41
CA LYS A 195 -9.42 -2.97 -2.07
C LYS A 195 -8.83 -1.58 -2.17
N ARG A 196 -9.39 -0.65 -1.39
CA ARG A 196 -8.97 0.76 -1.38
C ARG A 196 -9.14 1.38 0.00
N GLY A 197 -8.34 2.40 0.23
CA GLY A 197 -8.30 3.12 1.49
C GLY A 197 -7.09 2.75 2.33
N VAL A 198 -7.14 3.18 3.58
CA VAL A 198 -6.05 3.06 4.55
C VAL A 198 -6.52 2.28 5.76
N LYS A 199 -5.60 1.73 6.55
CA LYS A 199 -5.97 1.11 7.82
C LYS A 199 -6.31 2.19 8.83
N LEU A 200 -7.48 2.06 9.45
CA LEU A 200 -7.93 2.99 10.48
C LEU A 200 -7.62 2.43 11.87
N TYR A 201 -6.92 3.25 12.65
CA TYR A 201 -6.70 3.08 14.07
C TYR A 201 -7.40 4.19 14.83
N VAL A 202 -7.84 3.86 16.04
CA VAL A 202 -8.40 4.83 16.98
C VAL A 202 -7.71 4.64 18.31
N LYS A 203 -7.01 5.66 18.79
CA LYS A 203 -6.20 5.59 20.02
C LYS A 203 -5.27 4.37 20.01
N ARG A 204 -4.60 4.13 18.88
CA ARG A 204 -3.70 2.99 18.62
C ARG A 204 -4.38 1.61 18.59
N VAL A 205 -5.70 1.55 18.69
CA VAL A 205 -6.47 0.31 18.53
C VAL A 205 -6.87 0.16 17.07
N PHE A 206 -6.53 -0.97 16.46
CA PHE A 206 -6.95 -1.28 15.11
C PHE A 206 -8.48 -1.38 15.04
N ILE A 207 -9.09 -0.69 14.08
CA ILE A 207 -10.54 -0.68 13.89
C ILE A 207 -10.92 -1.45 12.62
N MET A 208 -10.35 -1.08 11.47
CA MET A 208 -10.68 -1.71 10.20
C MET A 208 -9.60 -1.48 9.14
N ASP A 209 -9.52 -2.41 8.19
CA ASP A 209 -8.82 -2.22 6.93
C ASP A 209 -9.69 -1.46 5.92
N ASP A 210 -9.07 -0.95 4.86
CA ASP A 210 -9.75 -0.39 3.68
C ASP A 210 -10.77 0.72 4.04
N ALA A 211 -10.38 1.67 4.88
CA ALA A 211 -11.21 2.83 5.23
C ALA A 211 -11.20 3.87 4.09
N GLU A 212 -11.92 3.58 3.01
CA GLU A 212 -12.00 4.41 1.80
C GLU A 212 -12.55 5.81 2.05
N GLN A 213 -13.33 6.03 3.12
CA GLN A 213 -13.90 7.35 3.45
C GLN A 213 -12.84 8.39 3.86
N LEU A 214 -11.61 7.95 4.17
CA LEU A 214 -10.53 8.82 4.63
C LEU A 214 -9.71 9.43 3.48
N LEU A 215 -9.97 9.05 2.23
CA LEU A 215 -9.32 9.61 1.04
C LEU A 215 -10.33 9.75 -0.11
N PRO A 216 -10.11 10.70 -1.03
CA PRO A 216 -10.94 10.81 -2.23
C PRO A 216 -10.62 9.73 -3.27
N MET A 217 -11.55 9.51 -4.20
CA MET A 217 -11.47 8.39 -5.15
C MET A 217 -10.31 8.55 -6.15
N TYR A 218 -9.98 9.79 -6.53
CA TYR A 218 -8.80 10.10 -7.33
C TYR A 218 -7.45 9.86 -6.60
N LEU A 219 -7.46 9.48 -5.32
CA LEU A 219 -6.29 9.07 -4.54
C LEU A 219 -6.38 7.61 -4.04
N ARG A 220 -7.23 6.78 -4.66
CA ARG A 220 -7.46 5.37 -4.26
C ARG A 220 -6.22 4.47 -4.29
N PHE A 221 -5.14 4.89 -4.94
CA PHE A 221 -3.86 4.18 -4.97
C PHE A 221 -3.06 4.30 -3.67
N VAL A 222 -3.36 5.30 -2.83
CA VAL A 222 -2.64 5.52 -1.57
C VAL A 222 -2.87 4.34 -0.62
N ARG A 223 -1.81 3.97 0.10
CA ARG A 223 -1.82 2.95 1.17
C ARG A 223 -1.28 3.56 2.46
N GLY A 224 -1.51 2.93 3.59
CA GLY A 224 -0.98 3.41 4.86
C GLY A 224 -1.92 3.26 6.04
N VAL A 225 -1.67 4.08 7.07
CA VAL A 225 -2.44 4.10 8.31
C VAL A 225 -2.84 5.52 8.69
N ILE A 226 -4.00 5.62 9.33
CA ILE A 226 -4.44 6.82 10.04
C ILE A 226 -4.86 6.41 11.44
N ASP A 227 -4.29 7.04 12.47
CA ASP A 227 -4.59 6.83 13.88
C ASP A 227 -5.22 8.09 14.46
N SER A 228 -6.53 8.06 14.70
CA SER A 228 -7.29 9.19 15.21
C SER A 228 -7.44 9.12 16.73
N ALA A 229 -7.23 10.24 17.41
CA ALA A 229 -7.55 10.39 18.83
C ALA A 229 -9.03 10.76 19.07
N ASP A 230 -9.67 11.37 18.07
CA ASP A 230 -11.00 11.98 18.18
C ASP A 230 -12.15 11.02 17.84
N LEU A 231 -11.91 10.04 16.96
CA LEU A 231 -12.94 9.07 16.59
C LEU A 231 -13.26 8.14 17.77
N PRO A 232 -14.52 7.66 17.88
CA PRO A 232 -14.90 6.70 18.90
C PRO A 232 -14.47 5.27 18.50
N LEU A 233 -14.17 4.42 19.49
CA LEU A 233 -13.69 3.04 19.25
C LEU A 233 -14.74 2.14 18.58
N ASN A 234 -16.04 2.44 18.74
CA ASN A 234 -17.14 1.69 18.15
C ASN A 234 -17.54 2.20 16.76
N VAL A 235 -16.65 2.88 16.06
CA VAL A 235 -16.91 3.42 14.72
C VAL A 235 -17.08 2.31 13.69
N SER A 236 -18.19 2.35 12.94
CA SER A 236 -18.51 1.46 11.83
C SER A 236 -18.31 2.16 10.48
N ARG A 237 -18.32 1.42 9.37
CA ARG A 237 -18.25 2.00 8.02
C ARG A 237 -19.36 3.02 7.75
N GLU A 238 -20.57 2.74 8.24
CA GLU A 238 -21.73 3.65 8.15
C GLU A 238 -21.46 4.95 8.93
N LEU A 239 -20.99 4.84 10.17
CA LEU A 239 -20.64 6.00 10.99
C LEU A 239 -19.51 6.84 10.37
N LEU A 240 -18.56 6.21 9.67
CA LEU A 240 -17.50 6.95 8.98
C LEU A 240 -18.05 7.85 7.86
N GLN A 241 -19.05 7.41 7.12
CA GLN A 241 -19.58 8.16 5.97
C GLN A 241 -20.24 9.49 6.38
N GLU A 242 -20.90 9.51 7.54
CA GLU A 242 -21.61 10.69 8.05
C GLU A 242 -20.74 11.56 8.97
N SER A 243 -19.59 11.06 9.42
CA SER A 243 -18.75 11.73 10.41
C SER A 243 -18.11 13.01 9.87
N ARG A 244 -18.30 14.10 10.63
CA ARG A 244 -17.62 15.38 10.40
C ARG A 244 -16.11 15.26 10.55
N ASP A 245 -15.65 14.50 11.54
CA ASP A 245 -14.22 14.35 11.82
C ASP A 245 -13.53 13.58 10.70
N VAL A 246 -14.20 12.57 10.14
CA VAL A 246 -13.73 11.84 8.95
C VAL A 246 -13.54 12.78 7.75
N ARG A 247 -14.46 13.73 7.52
CA ARG A 247 -14.30 14.72 6.45
C ARG A 247 -13.08 15.61 6.66
N VAL A 248 -12.85 16.06 7.89
CA VAL A 248 -11.67 16.87 8.24
C VAL A 248 -10.38 16.08 8.03
N ILE A 249 -10.35 14.82 8.48
CA ILE A 249 -9.21 13.94 8.28
C ILE A 249 -8.98 13.71 6.78
N ARG A 250 -10.03 13.42 6.00
CA ARG A 250 -9.97 13.24 4.55
C ARG A 250 -9.38 14.45 3.84
N GLU A 251 -9.85 15.66 4.13
CA GLU A 251 -9.32 16.89 3.54
C GLU A 251 -7.84 17.10 3.91
N GLY A 252 -7.48 16.88 5.18
CA GLY A 252 -6.11 17.00 5.65
C GLY A 252 -5.17 15.99 5.01
N SER A 253 -5.58 14.72 4.90
CA SER A 253 -4.83 13.65 4.24
C SER A 253 -4.69 13.89 2.74
N THR A 254 -5.76 14.33 2.08
CA THR A 254 -5.73 14.74 0.67
C THR A 254 -4.67 15.81 0.42
N LYS A 255 -4.65 16.86 1.23
CA LYS A 255 -3.66 17.94 1.09
C LYS A 255 -2.24 17.44 1.29
N ARG A 256 -2.00 16.51 2.22
CA ARG A 256 -0.67 15.92 2.46
C ARG A 256 -0.19 15.05 1.32
N VAL A 257 -1.07 14.22 0.74
CA VAL A 257 -0.74 13.43 -0.44
C VAL A 257 -0.43 14.33 -1.62
N LEU A 258 -1.25 15.35 -1.89
CA LEU A 258 -0.96 16.31 -2.97
C LEU A 258 0.37 17.03 -2.76
N SER A 259 0.70 17.43 -1.53
CA SER A 259 2.00 18.04 -1.23
C SER A 259 3.18 17.10 -1.43
N LEU A 260 3.00 15.81 -1.13
CA LEU A 260 4.01 14.79 -1.42
C LEU A 260 4.25 14.67 -2.93
N LEU A 261 3.17 14.65 -3.73
CA LEU A 261 3.27 14.57 -5.19
C LEU A 261 3.88 15.84 -5.81
N GLU A 262 3.57 17.01 -5.25
CA GLU A 262 4.19 18.29 -5.64
C GLU A 262 5.71 18.26 -5.38
N ASP A 263 6.14 17.77 -4.21
CA ASP A 263 7.56 17.59 -3.87
C ASP A 263 8.26 16.59 -4.79
N LEU A 264 7.63 15.46 -5.11
CA LEU A 264 8.16 14.51 -6.09
C LEU A 264 8.34 15.16 -7.47
N ALA A 265 7.34 15.91 -7.92
CA ALA A 265 7.38 16.59 -9.21
C ALA A 265 8.51 17.63 -9.32
N GLU A 266 8.79 18.35 -8.24
CA GLU A 266 9.79 19.41 -8.21
C GLU A 266 11.21 18.86 -7.95
N ASN A 267 11.35 17.95 -6.99
CA ASN A 267 12.64 17.55 -6.45
C ASN A 267 13.10 16.15 -6.88
N LYS A 268 12.20 15.31 -7.41
CA LYS A 268 12.49 13.91 -7.79
C LYS A 268 11.81 13.52 -9.11
N PRO A 269 12.14 14.19 -10.24
CA PRO A 269 11.41 14.05 -11.50
C PRO A 269 11.36 12.61 -12.05
N GLU A 270 12.41 11.82 -11.85
CA GLU A 270 12.42 10.39 -12.27
C GLU A 270 11.40 9.55 -11.50
N GLN A 271 11.29 9.77 -10.18
CA GLN A 271 10.25 9.15 -9.36
C GLN A 271 8.86 9.64 -9.76
N TYR A 272 8.73 10.93 -10.09
CA TYR A 272 7.47 11.49 -10.55
C TYR A 272 7.02 10.92 -11.90
N THR A 273 7.94 10.68 -12.83
CA THR A 273 7.63 9.98 -14.09
C THR A 273 7.10 8.58 -13.80
N THR A 274 7.73 7.83 -12.90
CA THR A 274 7.25 6.51 -12.46
C THR A 274 5.84 6.59 -11.87
N PHE A 275 5.60 7.58 -11.00
CA PHE A 275 4.26 7.84 -10.46
C PHE A 275 3.24 8.11 -11.57
N TRP A 276 3.58 8.99 -12.52
CA TRP A 276 2.67 9.40 -13.58
C TRP A 276 2.29 8.23 -14.50
N GLU A 277 3.26 7.40 -14.87
CA GLU A 277 3.03 6.19 -15.68
C GLU A 277 2.05 5.20 -15.01
N GLN A 278 2.10 5.08 -13.69
CA GLN A 278 1.27 4.14 -12.94
C GLN A 278 -0.09 4.71 -12.55
N PHE A 279 -0.17 6.00 -12.22
CA PHE A 279 -1.34 6.60 -11.55
C PHE A 279 -1.88 7.87 -12.23
N GLY A 280 -1.27 8.33 -13.33
CA GLY A 280 -1.63 9.58 -14.00
C GLY A 280 -3.11 9.63 -14.40
N GLN A 281 -3.64 8.55 -14.97
CA GLN A 281 -5.07 8.48 -15.33
C GLN A 281 -6.00 8.59 -14.11
N VAL A 282 -5.61 8.06 -12.95
CA VAL A 282 -6.39 8.15 -11.71
C VAL A 282 -6.38 9.58 -11.15
N ILE A 283 -5.22 10.25 -11.18
CA ILE A 283 -5.09 11.64 -10.74
C ILE A 283 -5.93 12.60 -11.60
N LYS A 284 -6.04 12.34 -12.91
CA LYS A 284 -6.85 13.16 -13.84
C LYS A 284 -8.31 13.29 -13.39
N GLU A 285 -8.89 12.24 -12.81
CA GLU A 285 -10.26 12.25 -12.26
C GLU A 285 -10.45 13.36 -11.19
N GLY A 286 -9.40 13.68 -10.45
CA GLY A 286 -9.42 14.67 -9.37
C GLY A 286 -9.76 16.09 -9.81
N VAL A 287 -9.50 16.45 -11.08
CA VAL A 287 -9.85 17.78 -11.62
C VAL A 287 -11.37 17.99 -11.65
N GLY A 288 -12.14 16.92 -11.86
CA GLY A 288 -13.60 16.93 -11.84
C GLY A 288 -14.21 16.61 -10.46
N GLU A 289 -13.54 15.79 -9.65
CA GLU A 289 -14.02 15.37 -8.32
C GLU A 289 -13.76 16.42 -7.23
N ASP A 290 -12.59 17.05 -7.22
CA ASP A 290 -12.14 17.94 -6.13
C ASP A 290 -11.89 19.36 -6.63
N THR A 291 -12.98 20.14 -6.70
CA THR A 291 -12.92 21.54 -7.10
C THR A 291 -12.05 22.40 -6.18
N ALA A 292 -11.93 22.03 -4.90
CA ALA A 292 -11.16 22.80 -3.92
C ALA A 292 -9.65 22.67 -4.14
N ASN A 293 -9.19 21.53 -4.66
CA ASN A 293 -7.78 21.29 -4.97
C ASN A 293 -7.47 21.32 -6.48
N LYS A 294 -8.45 21.69 -7.33
CA LYS A 294 -8.34 21.67 -8.80
C LYS A 294 -7.04 22.27 -9.33
N GLU A 295 -6.62 23.44 -8.86
CA GLU A 295 -5.40 24.11 -9.33
C GLU A 295 -4.13 23.32 -8.98
N ARG A 296 -4.09 22.72 -7.79
CA ARG A 296 -2.96 21.88 -7.36
C ARG A 296 -2.87 20.61 -8.20
N ILE A 297 -4.02 19.97 -8.42
CA ILE A 297 -4.13 18.78 -9.27
C ILE A 297 -3.70 19.11 -10.71
N ALA A 298 -4.10 20.26 -11.24
CA ALA A 298 -3.70 20.68 -12.60
C ALA A 298 -2.17 20.78 -12.75
N LYS A 299 -1.46 21.29 -11.73
CA LYS A 299 0.01 21.40 -11.75
C LYS A 299 0.72 20.03 -11.75
N LEU A 300 0.06 19.00 -11.22
CA LEU A 300 0.56 17.63 -11.21
C LEU A 300 0.38 16.93 -12.56
N LEU A 301 -0.53 17.39 -13.42
CA LEU A 301 -0.76 16.72 -14.70
C LEU A 301 0.47 16.76 -15.61
N ARG A 302 0.67 15.68 -16.37
CA ARG A 302 1.64 15.59 -17.46
C ARG A 302 0.96 15.15 -18.74
N PHE A 303 1.51 15.57 -19.87
CA PHE A 303 0.91 15.39 -21.18
C PHE A 303 1.97 15.06 -22.22
N ALA A 304 1.57 14.37 -23.27
CA ALA A 304 2.33 14.39 -24.51
C ALA A 304 1.98 15.69 -25.24
N SER A 305 2.91 16.25 -26.01
CA SER A 305 2.63 17.44 -26.82
C SER A 305 3.38 17.39 -28.14
N THR A 306 2.99 18.23 -29.10
CA THR A 306 3.69 18.37 -30.38
C THR A 306 5.12 18.88 -30.27
N HIS A 307 5.60 19.24 -29.08
CA HIS A 307 6.99 19.61 -28.83
C HIS A 307 7.92 18.39 -28.81
N ALA A 308 7.42 17.24 -28.36
CA ALA A 308 8.13 15.97 -28.38
C ALA A 308 7.50 15.05 -29.43
N ASP A 309 8.29 14.50 -30.34
CA ASP A 309 7.79 13.55 -31.35
C ASP A 309 7.68 12.12 -30.78
N ASN A 310 7.05 11.98 -29.61
CA ASN A 310 6.84 10.70 -28.95
C ASN A 310 5.61 10.73 -28.02
N ALA A 311 5.16 9.54 -27.61
CA ALA A 311 3.97 9.36 -26.76
C ALA A 311 4.24 9.61 -25.27
N ALA A 312 5.47 9.93 -24.86
CA ALA A 312 5.79 10.10 -23.45
C ALA A 312 5.08 11.33 -22.90
N GLN A 313 4.33 11.14 -21.82
CA GLN A 313 3.61 12.22 -21.16
C GLN A 313 4.52 12.92 -20.16
N THR A 314 5.40 13.80 -20.65
CA THR A 314 6.41 14.49 -19.82
C THR A 314 6.13 15.98 -19.64
N VAL A 315 5.22 16.57 -20.41
CA VAL A 315 4.99 18.01 -20.44
C VAL A 315 3.96 18.42 -19.38
N SER A 316 4.35 19.29 -18.47
CA SER A 316 3.46 19.98 -17.53
C SER A 316 2.78 21.21 -18.17
N PHE A 317 1.69 21.69 -17.57
CA PHE A 317 1.10 22.97 -17.98
C PHE A 317 2.07 24.15 -17.81
N ALA A 318 2.92 24.14 -16.78
CA ALA A 318 3.89 25.21 -16.56
C ALA A 318 4.92 25.28 -17.70
N GLU A 319 5.40 24.12 -18.16
CA GLU A 319 6.32 24.04 -19.30
C GLU A 319 5.66 24.44 -20.61
N TYR A 320 4.40 24.07 -20.82
CA TYR A 320 3.62 24.56 -21.97
C TYR A 320 3.53 26.09 -21.94
N VAL A 321 3.15 26.67 -20.80
CA VAL A 321 3.00 28.13 -20.63
C VAL A 321 4.33 28.85 -20.87
N ALA A 322 5.45 28.30 -20.38
CA ALA A 322 6.78 28.86 -20.60
C ALA A 322 7.19 28.89 -22.08
N ARG A 323 6.59 28.05 -22.93
CA ARG A 323 6.84 27.98 -24.38
C ARG A 323 5.75 28.65 -25.22
N MET A 324 4.77 29.31 -24.61
CA MET A 324 3.73 30.04 -25.34
C MET A 324 4.33 31.20 -26.13
N LYS A 325 3.82 31.41 -27.34
CA LYS A 325 4.26 32.52 -28.20
C LYS A 325 3.62 33.84 -27.77
N GLU A 326 4.26 34.95 -28.13
CA GLU A 326 3.70 36.28 -27.93
C GLU A 326 2.29 36.38 -28.56
N GLY A 327 1.34 36.90 -27.80
CA GLY A 327 -0.06 37.02 -28.20
C GLY A 327 -0.89 35.73 -28.08
N GLN A 328 -0.32 34.61 -27.63
CA GLN A 328 -1.07 33.40 -27.33
C GLN A 328 -1.73 33.52 -25.94
N ASP A 329 -3.05 33.36 -25.87
CA ASP A 329 -3.86 33.45 -24.64
C ASP A 329 -4.57 32.14 -24.27
N LYS A 330 -4.33 31.07 -25.05
CA LYS A 330 -4.99 29.76 -24.90
C LYS A 330 -3.99 28.61 -24.94
N ILE A 331 -4.31 27.56 -24.20
CA ILE A 331 -3.68 26.24 -24.29
C ILE A 331 -4.49 25.41 -25.28
N TYR A 332 -3.84 24.93 -26.34
CA TYR A 332 -4.48 24.10 -27.35
C TYR A 332 -4.24 22.62 -27.05
N TYR A 333 -5.28 21.80 -27.25
CA TYR A 333 -5.18 20.35 -27.15
C TYR A 333 -5.97 19.69 -28.28
N VAL A 334 -5.65 18.43 -28.57
CA VAL A 334 -6.46 17.52 -29.37
C VAL A 334 -6.70 16.26 -28.57
N SER A 335 -7.92 15.73 -28.61
CA SER A 335 -8.29 14.44 -28.01
C SER A 335 -8.57 13.43 -29.12
N ALA A 336 -8.05 12.21 -28.96
CA ALA A 336 -8.28 11.09 -29.87
C ALA A 336 -8.13 9.75 -29.14
N ASP A 337 -8.63 8.65 -29.72
CA ASP A 337 -8.59 7.31 -29.10
C ASP A 337 -7.17 6.72 -28.97
N SER A 338 -6.15 7.34 -29.56
CA SER A 338 -4.75 6.91 -29.45
C SER A 338 -3.78 8.06 -29.73
N PHE A 339 -2.56 7.94 -29.22
CA PHE A 339 -1.48 8.89 -29.51
C PHE A 339 -1.26 9.06 -31.02
N ALA A 340 -1.25 7.96 -31.79
CA ALA A 340 -1.03 8.00 -33.24
C ALA A 340 -2.13 8.81 -33.95
N ALA A 341 -3.39 8.64 -33.54
CA ALA A 341 -4.50 9.43 -34.08
C ALA A 341 -4.42 10.91 -33.69
N ALA A 342 -4.03 11.21 -32.44
CA ALA A 342 -3.82 12.57 -31.98
C ALA A 342 -2.68 13.26 -32.76
N SER A 343 -1.51 12.61 -32.86
CA SER A 343 -0.30 13.17 -33.47
C SER A 343 -0.39 13.34 -34.99
N HIS A 344 -1.22 12.56 -35.68
CA HIS A 344 -1.46 12.68 -37.12
C HIS A 344 -2.76 13.40 -37.47
N SER A 345 -3.42 14.03 -36.49
CA SER A 345 -4.68 14.75 -36.73
C SER A 345 -4.49 15.91 -37.72
N PRO A 346 -5.34 16.04 -38.75
CA PRO A 346 -5.26 17.14 -39.71
C PRO A 346 -5.49 18.50 -39.04
N HIS A 347 -6.16 18.52 -37.88
CA HIS A 347 -6.36 19.74 -37.10
C HIS A 347 -5.04 20.35 -36.58
N LEU A 348 -3.95 19.58 -36.51
CA LEU A 348 -2.64 20.05 -36.08
C LEU A 348 -1.91 20.90 -37.13
N GLU A 349 -2.26 20.80 -38.43
CA GLU A 349 -1.50 21.43 -39.51
C GLU A 349 -1.39 22.95 -39.36
N ILE A 350 -2.49 23.61 -38.98
CA ILE A 350 -2.50 25.07 -38.76
C ILE A 350 -1.63 25.48 -37.57
N PHE A 351 -1.60 24.68 -36.50
CA PHE A 351 -0.80 24.94 -35.31
C PHE A 351 0.68 24.70 -35.61
N ARG A 352 1.03 23.62 -36.29
CA ARG A 352 2.39 23.36 -36.79
C ARG A 352 2.90 24.48 -37.69
N LYS A 353 2.08 24.94 -38.65
CA LYS A 353 2.42 26.07 -39.53
C LYS A 353 2.66 27.37 -38.76
N LYS A 354 1.92 27.60 -37.67
CA LYS A 354 2.12 28.74 -36.75
C LYS A 354 3.18 28.47 -35.68
N GLY A 355 3.75 27.27 -35.64
CA GLY A 355 4.65 26.77 -34.60
C GLY A 355 4.07 26.87 -33.18
N LEU A 356 2.76 26.69 -33.01
CA LEU A 356 2.11 26.67 -31.70
C LEU A 356 2.12 25.23 -31.15
N GLU A 357 2.45 25.07 -29.88
CA GLU A 357 2.42 23.77 -29.21
C GLU A 357 0.96 23.33 -28.97
N VAL A 358 0.67 22.04 -29.18
CA VAL A 358 -0.63 21.43 -28.91
C VAL A 358 -0.43 20.20 -28.02
N LEU A 359 -1.20 20.09 -26.95
CA LEU A 359 -1.23 18.90 -26.10
C LEU A 359 -1.95 17.76 -26.83
N LEU A 360 -1.40 16.55 -26.73
CA LEU A 360 -1.90 15.34 -27.38
C LEU A 360 -2.53 14.46 -26.29
N LEU A 361 -3.85 14.55 -26.16
CA LEU A 361 -4.62 13.78 -25.18
C LEU A 361 -5.12 12.50 -25.84
N SER A 362 -4.84 11.37 -25.19
CA SER A 362 -5.19 10.05 -25.73
C SER A 362 -5.59 9.04 -24.69
N ASP A 363 -5.79 9.47 -23.43
CA ASP A 363 -6.36 8.61 -22.40
C ASP A 363 -7.88 8.79 -22.39
N ARG A 364 -8.62 7.72 -22.08
CA ARG A 364 -10.10 7.75 -22.05
C ARG A 364 -10.69 8.76 -21.06
N VAL A 365 -9.93 9.14 -20.03
CA VAL A 365 -10.33 10.10 -19.00
C VAL A 365 -10.19 11.56 -19.45
N ASP A 366 -9.43 11.82 -20.52
CA ASP A 366 -9.28 13.13 -21.15
C ASP A 366 -10.53 13.52 -21.95
#